data_AF-A0A2D4YYX2-F1
#
_entry.id   AF-A0A2D4YYX2-F1
#
_cell.length_a   1.000
_cell.length_b   1.000
_cell.length_c   1.000
_cell.angle_alpha   90.00
_cell.angle_beta   90.00
_cell.angle_gamma   90.00
#
_symmetry.space_group_name_H-M   'P 1'
#
loop_
_entity.id
_entity.type
_entity.pdbx_description
1 polymer ?
#
loop_
_entity_poly.entity_id
_entity_poly.type
_entity_poly.pdbx_seq_one_letter_code
_entity_poly.pdbx_strand_id
1 'polypeptide(L)'
;MADPKPEVNPGRPFSGMRVLVAIAIGCALGAAVAYFLKVLIDNSPAEIDLRRMRLFYLMVISSGGLGGFAIESMRQLQEEASDPVYRHPNSHRGRRR
;
A
#
# COMPACT_ATOMS: atom_id res chain seq x y z
N MET A 1 3.70 -13.83 -40.05
CA MET A 1 3.05 -12.92 -39.09
C MET A 1 3.28 -13.50 -37.70
N ALA A 2 4.03 -12.82 -36.84
CA ALA A 2 4.25 -13.28 -35.48
C ALA A 2 3.03 -12.91 -34.63
N ASP A 3 2.42 -13.89 -33.98
CA ASP A 3 1.35 -13.66 -33.01
C ASP A 3 1.81 -12.68 -31.91
N PRO A 4 0.94 -11.75 -31.47
CA PRO A 4 1.26 -10.92 -30.31
C PRO A 4 1.40 -11.85 -29.10
N LYS A 5 2.61 -11.90 -28.52
CA LYS A 5 2.83 -12.57 -27.23
C LYS A 5 1.83 -12.00 -26.23
N PRO A 6 1.13 -12.83 -25.44
CA PRO A 6 0.18 -12.33 -24.45
C PRO A 6 0.90 -11.39 -23.49
N GLU A 7 0.49 -10.12 -23.46
CA GLU A 7 1.06 -9.06 -22.62
C GLU A 7 0.82 -9.29 -21.12
N VAL A 8 -0.13 -10.16 -20.79
CA VAL A 8 -0.57 -10.48 -19.44
C VAL A 8 -0.21 -11.92 -19.12
N ASN A 9 0.52 -12.12 -18.02
CA ASN A 9 0.93 -13.45 -17.57
C ASN A 9 -0.18 -14.08 -16.71
N PRO A 10 -0.90 -15.12 -17.16
CA PRO A 10 -2.11 -15.63 -16.48
C PRO A 10 -1.85 -16.35 -15.14
N GLY A 11 -0.58 -16.45 -14.71
CA GLY A 11 -0.19 -17.23 -13.54
C GLY A 11 -0.63 -16.65 -12.19
N ARG A 12 -0.97 -15.35 -12.10
CA ARG A 12 -1.47 -14.70 -10.88
C ARG A 12 -2.41 -13.53 -11.21
N PRO A 13 -3.74 -13.73 -11.17
CA PRO A 13 -4.67 -12.65 -11.40
C PRO A 13 -4.68 -11.65 -10.24
N PHE A 14 -5.10 -10.42 -10.53
CA PHE A 14 -5.32 -9.38 -9.53
C PHE A 14 -6.23 -9.86 -8.38
N SER A 15 -5.81 -9.62 -7.14
CA SER A 15 -6.48 -10.05 -5.92
C SER A 15 -6.95 -8.84 -5.09
N GLY A 16 -8.24 -8.53 -5.19
CA GLY A 16 -8.87 -7.48 -4.38
C GLY A 16 -8.80 -7.73 -2.86
N MET A 17 -8.83 -8.99 -2.43
CA MET A 17 -8.68 -9.34 -1.01
C MET A 17 -7.31 -8.92 -0.46
N ARG A 18 -6.23 -9.14 -1.22
CA ARG A 18 -4.88 -8.69 -0.82
C ARG A 18 -4.80 -7.17 -0.73
N VAL A 19 -5.48 -6.46 -1.63
CA VAL A 19 -5.58 -5.00 -1.60
C VAL A 19 -6.35 -4.53 -0.35
N LEU A 20 -7.46 -5.18 0.01
CA LEU A 20 -8.20 -4.87 1.24
C LEU A 20 -7.34 -5.09 2.50
N VAL A 21 -6.57 -6.18 2.54
CA VAL A 21 -5.61 -6.44 3.63
C VAL A 21 -4.54 -5.35 3.68
N ALA A 22 -4.00 -4.93 2.52
CA ALA A 22 -3.01 -3.86 2.46
C ALA A 22 -3.58 -2.51 2.93
N ILE A 23 -4.84 -2.19 2.57
CA ILE A 23 -5.55 -1.02 3.10
C ILE A 23 -5.68 -1.11 4.63
N ALA A 24 -6.10 -2.27 5.16
CA ALA A 24 -6.27 -2.45 6.59
C ALA A 24 -4.95 -2.25 7.35
N ILE A 25 -3.84 -2.79 6.83
CA ILE A 25 -2.49 -2.58 7.37
C ILE A 25 -2.11 -1.09 7.29
N GLY A 26 -2.33 -0.44 6.15
CA GLY A 26 -2.06 0.97 5.96
C GLY A 26 -2.83 1.87 6.93
N CYS A 27 -4.12 1.59 7.13
CA CYS A 27 -4.96 2.27 8.12
C CYS A 27 -4.46 2.03 9.55
N ALA A 28 -4.04 0.81 9.89
CA ALA A 28 -3.50 0.50 11.22
C ALA A 28 -2.20 1.28 11.51
N LEU A 29 -1.30 1.37 10.53
CA LEU A 29 -0.09 2.19 10.63
C LEU A 29 -0.43 3.69 10.73
N GLY A 30 -1.37 4.17 9.90
CA GLY A 30 -1.88 5.54 9.99
C GLY A 30 -2.50 5.86 11.35
N ALA A 31 -3.22 4.90 11.96
CA ALA A 31 -3.77 5.04 13.30
C ALA A 31 -2.69 5.10 14.39
N ALA A 32 -1.63 4.30 14.27
CA ALA A 32 -0.49 4.37 15.18
C ALA A 32 0.20 5.75 15.11
N VAL A 33 0.41 6.28 13.91
CA VAL A 33 0.97 7.63 13.71
C VAL A 33 0.01 8.70 14.25
N ALA A 34 -1.29 8.60 13.97
CA ALA A 34 -2.29 9.53 14.49
C ALA A 34 -2.34 9.53 16.02
N TYR A 35 -2.22 8.36 16.66
CA TYR A 35 -2.12 8.24 18.11
C TYR A 35 -0.86 8.91 18.66
N PHE A 36 0.29 8.68 18.03
CA PHE A 36 1.53 9.37 18.41
C PHE A 36 1.39 10.90 18.32
N LEU A 37 0.82 11.40 17.22
CA LEU A 37 0.57 12.83 17.05
C LEU A 37 -0.42 13.37 18.10
N LYS A 38 -1.44 12.58 18.46
CA LYS A 38 -2.36 12.91 19.53
C LYS A 38 -1.64 13.11 20.86
N VAL A 39 -0.74 12.20 21.23
CA VAL A 39 0.06 12.33 22.45
C VAL A 39 0.88 13.63 22.43
N LEU A 40 1.51 13.98 21.30
CA LEU A 40 2.28 15.22 21.21
C LEU A 40 1.39 16.45 21.38
N ILE A 41 0.23 16.46 20.72
CA ILE A 41 -0.69 17.61 20.74
C ILE A 41 -1.31 17.78 22.13
N ASP A 42 -1.76 16.70 22.76
CA ASP A 42 -2.34 16.71 24.10
C ASP A 42 -1.33 17.18 25.18
N ASN A 43 -0.02 17.04 24.92
CA ASN A 43 1.06 17.54 25.79
C ASN A 43 1.62 18.90 25.34
N SER A 44 0.98 19.56 24.39
CA SER A 44 1.35 20.89 23.92
C SER A 44 0.36 21.95 24.45
N PRO A 45 0.80 23.21 24.65
CA PRO A 45 -0.08 24.29 25.09
C PRO A 45 -1.02 24.80 23.98
N ALA A 46 -1.12 24.11 22.84
CA ALA A 46 -1.91 24.55 21.70
C ALA A 46 -3.39 24.19 21.88
N GLU A 47 -4.24 25.20 21.96
CA GLU A 47 -5.70 25.00 21.90
C GLU A 47 -6.13 24.80 20.45
N ILE A 48 -6.52 23.57 20.12
CA ILE A 48 -6.99 23.20 18.78
C ILE A 48 -8.44 22.76 18.86
N ASP A 49 -9.26 23.31 17.96
CA ASP A 49 -10.65 22.91 17.82
C ASP A 49 -10.81 21.39 17.57
N LEU A 50 -11.75 20.77 18.29
CA LEU A 50 -12.00 19.33 18.26
C LEU A 50 -12.38 18.82 16.87
N ARG A 51 -13.09 19.60 16.06
CA ARG A 51 -13.48 19.18 14.71
C ARG A 51 -12.27 19.13 13.80
N ARG A 52 -11.39 20.13 13.88
CA ARG A 52 -10.12 20.16 13.12
C ARG A 52 -9.22 19.00 13.50
N MET A 53 -9.09 18.72 14.81
CA MET A 53 -8.35 17.55 15.30
C MET A 53 -8.87 16.23 14.73
N ARG A 54 -10.20 16.01 14.75
CA ARG A 54 -10.80 14.78 14.22
C ARG A 54 -10.57 14.63 12.72
N LEU A 55 -10.73 15.71 11.95
CA LEU A 55 -10.46 15.70 10.51
C LEU A 55 -8.99 15.41 10.21
N PHE A 56 -8.07 15.99 10.99
CA PHE A 56 -6.64 15.72 10.87
C PHE A 56 -6.32 14.24 11.10
N TYR A 57 -6.81 13.62 12.17
CA TYR A 57 -6.58 12.20 12.42
C TYR A 57 -7.22 11.30 11.36
N LEU A 58 -8.43 11.61 10.91
CA LEU A 58 -9.08 10.88 9.81
C LEU A 58 -8.26 10.99 8.51
N MET A 59 -7.69 12.14 8.22
CA MET A 59 -6.82 12.35 7.06
C MET A 59 -5.54 11.51 7.15
N VAL A 60 -4.90 11.46 8.32
CA VAL A 60 -3.70 10.65 8.55
C VAL A 60 -4.00 9.14 8.39
N ILE A 61 -5.10 8.67 8.97
CA ILE A 61 -5.48 7.25 8.88
C ILE A 61 -5.83 6.87 7.44
N SER A 62 -6.67 7.67 6.78
CA SER A 62 -7.10 7.39 5.40
C SER A 62 -5.95 7.47 4.40
N SER A 63 -5.00 8.39 4.58
CA SER A 63 -3.80 8.44 3.74
C SER A 63 -2.91 7.20 3.90
N GLY A 64 -2.78 6.67 5.12
CA GLY A 64 -2.13 5.37 5.36
C GLY A 64 -2.81 4.22 4.59
N GLY A 65 -4.14 4.15 4.64
CA GLY A 65 -4.92 3.17 3.88
C GLY A 65 -4.76 3.31 2.36
N LEU A 66 -4.81 4.53 1.84
CA LEU A 66 -4.57 4.83 0.42
C LEU A 66 -3.14 4.46 -0.02
N GLY A 67 -2.15 4.68 0.85
CA GLY A 67 -0.77 4.24 0.62
C GLY A 67 -0.68 2.72 0.48
N GLY A 68 -1.30 1.97 1.40
CA GLY A 68 -1.38 0.50 1.34
C GLY A 68 -2.07 0.01 0.06
N PHE A 69 -3.17 0.64 -0.32
CA PHE A 69 -3.87 0.39 -1.59
C PHE A 69 -2.96 0.57 -2.80
N ALA A 70 -2.28 1.72 -2.90
CA ALA A 70 -1.46 2.07 -4.04
C ALA A 70 -0.26 1.12 -4.17
N ILE A 71 0.40 0.80 -3.05
CA ILE A 71 1.54 -0.12 -3.02
C ILE A 71 1.13 -1.52 -3.48
N GLU A 72 0.06 -2.10 -2.92
CA GLU A 72 -0.34 -3.46 -3.27
C GLU A 72 -0.91 -3.56 -4.69
N SER A 73 -1.68 -2.56 -5.12
CA SER A 73 -2.19 -2.51 -6.50
C SER A 73 -1.05 -2.42 -7.49
N MET A 74 -0.07 -1.54 -7.25
CA MET A 74 1.10 -1.42 -8.11
C MET A 74 1.96 -2.70 -8.09
N ARG A 75 2.12 -3.33 -6.92
CA ARG A 75 2.83 -4.62 -6.82
C ARG A 75 2.19 -5.69 -7.68
N GLN A 76 0.85 -5.81 -7.64
CA GLN A 76 0.14 -6.80 -8.44
C GLN A 76 0.22 -6.49 -9.94
N LEU A 77 0.09 -5.21 -10.34
CA LEU A 77 0.26 -4.80 -11.73
C LEU A 77 1.69 -5.07 -12.25
N GLN A 78 2.71 -4.85 -11.42
CA GLN A 78 4.10 -5.21 -11.75
C GLN A 78 4.31 -6.73 -11.84
N GLU A 79 3.62 -7.54 -11.01
CA GLU A 79 3.66 -9.01 -11.10
C GLU A 79 2.98 -9.54 -12.38
N GLU A 80 1.93 -8.86 -12.85
CA GLU A 80 1.15 -9.24 -14.03
C GLU A 80 1.82 -8.83 -15.35
N ALA A 81 2.65 -7.78 -15.33
CA ALA A 81 3.39 -7.29 -16.48
C ALA A 81 4.36 -8.36 -17.06
N SER A 82 4.24 -8.61 -18.36
CA SER A 82 5.11 -9.55 -19.10
C SER A 82 6.46 -8.95 -19.52
N ASP A 83 6.61 -7.63 -19.46
CA ASP A 83 7.81 -6.91 -19.85
C ASP A 83 8.99 -7.23 -18.90
N PRO A 84 10.14 -7.69 -19.44
CA PRO A 84 11.32 -8.00 -18.64
C PRO A 84 11.86 -6.82 -17.81
N VAL A 85 11.56 -5.56 -18.16
CA VAL A 85 11.92 -4.38 -17.37
C VAL A 85 11.17 -4.35 -16.03
N TYR A 86 9.93 -4.84 -16.01
CA TYR A 86 9.07 -4.85 -14.81
C TYR A 86 9.13 -6.16 -14.04
N ARG A 87 9.57 -7.25 -14.68
CA ARG A 87 9.96 -8.47 -13.96
C ARG A 87 11.22 -8.21 -13.16
N HIS A 88 11.10 -8.03 -11.86
CA HIS A 88 12.25 -8.18 -10.97
C HIS A 88 12.78 -9.62 -11.08
N PRO A 89 13.99 -9.85 -11.64
CA PRO A 89 14.59 -11.17 -11.62
C PRO A 89 14.90 -11.48 -10.17
N ASN A 90 14.12 -12.38 -9.58
CA ASN A 90 14.25 -12.78 -8.19
C ASN A 90 15.57 -13.57 -8.04
N SER A 91 16.69 -12.87 -7.87
CA SER A 91 18.05 -13.45 -7.83
C SER A 91 18.26 -14.37 -6.62
N HIS A 92 17.39 -14.31 -5.61
CA HIS A 92 17.45 -15.15 -4.41
C HIS A 92 16.86 -16.55 -4.58
N ARG A 93 16.32 -16.93 -5.75
CA ARG A 93 15.99 -18.34 -6.05
C ARG A 93 17.24 -19.09 -6.54
N GLY A 94 18.30 -19.02 -5.73
CA GLY A 94 19.50 -19.83 -5.87
C GLY A 94 19.17 -21.31 -5.69
N ARG A 95 19.07 -22.00 -6.81
CA ARG A 95 19.55 -23.37 -7.06
C ARG A 95 19.89 -24.18 -5.80
N ARG A 96 18.89 -24.83 -5.19
CA ARG A 96 19.15 -26.07 -4.44
C ARG A 96 19.34 -27.20 -5.46
N ARG A 97 20.59 -27.50 -5.77
CA ARG A 97 21.04 -28.83 -6.21
C ARG A 97 22.30 -29.16 -5.44
#